data_AF-A0A2T4DTX5-F1
#
_entry.id   AF-A0A2T4DTX5-F1
#
_cell.length_a   1.000
_cell.length_b   1.000
_cell.length_c   1.000
_cell.angle_alpha   90.00
_cell.angle_beta   90.00
_cell.angle_gamma   90.00
#
_symmetry.space_group_name_H-M   'P 1'
#
loop_
_entity.id
_entity.type
_entity.pdbx_description
1 polymer ?
#
loop_
_entity_poly.entity_id
_entity_poly.type
_entity_poly.pdbx_seq_one_letter_code
_entity_poly.pdbx_strand_id
1 'polypeptide(L)'
;MNIGESIPKINSIGIVLIILFILNIAGGYLITPYLTSIFGVEEYGQYSMTINVASIVKLTLGYLLNIVLAIWTYREANKQNEKPIIWTVLTLFFGLIAIVLFYLFLLIKELKILNQKLDDKGCKST
;
A
#
# COMPACT_ATOMS: atom_id res chain seq x y z
N MET A 1 -10.12 -10.75 31.39
CA MET A 1 -9.51 -10.62 30.06
C MET A 1 -9.66 -9.16 29.65
N ASN A 2 -8.58 -8.39 29.69
CA ASN A 2 -8.62 -6.93 29.61
C ASN A 2 -8.66 -6.52 28.13
N ILE A 3 -9.84 -6.17 27.61
CA ILE A 3 -10.02 -5.70 26.22
C ILE A 3 -9.69 -4.21 26.19
N GLY A 4 -8.40 -3.91 26.37
CA GLY A 4 -7.84 -2.63 25.98
C GLY A 4 -7.62 -2.64 24.47
N GLU A 5 -8.70 -2.61 23.69
CA GLU A 5 -8.61 -2.41 22.24
C GLU A 5 -8.08 -0.99 21.99
N SER A 6 -6.75 -0.89 21.90
CA SER A 6 -6.10 0.29 21.37
C SER A 6 -6.53 0.46 19.93
N ILE A 7 -7.25 1.55 19.66
CA ILE A 7 -7.66 1.97 18.31
C ILE A 7 -6.41 1.96 17.40
N PRO A 8 -6.38 1.19 16.31
CA PRO A 8 -5.30 1.19 15.33
C PRO A 8 -5.04 2.56 14.72
N LYS A 9 -4.24 3.42 15.39
CA LYS A 9 -3.83 4.71 14.82
C LYS A 9 -3.13 4.49 13.47
N ILE A 10 -3.81 4.87 12.40
CA ILE A 10 -3.21 5.00 11.07
C ILE A 10 -2.08 6.01 11.18
N ASN A 11 -0.85 5.51 11.06
CA ASN A 11 0.35 6.35 11.09
C ASN A 11 0.44 7.16 9.80
N SER A 12 0.92 8.40 9.87
CA SER A 12 1.13 9.30 8.72
C SER A 12 1.94 8.64 7.59
N ILE A 13 2.80 7.69 7.93
CA ILE A 13 3.56 6.87 6.99
C ILE A 13 2.65 6.08 6.03
N GLY A 14 1.56 5.48 6.52
CA GLY A 14 0.62 4.73 5.68
C GLY A 14 -0.05 5.61 4.63
N ILE A 15 -0.41 6.84 5.01
CA ILE A 15 -1.01 7.83 4.10
C ILE A 15 0.00 8.26 3.02
N VAL A 16 1.25 8.53 3.41
CA VAL A 16 2.32 8.89 2.46
C VAL A 16 2.55 7.75 1.45
N LEU A 17 2.55 6.49 1.88
CA LEU A 17 2.70 5.34 1.00
C LEU A 17 1.55 5.22 -0.01
N ILE A 18 0.31 5.49 0.41
CA ILE A 18 -0.86 5.52 -0.48
C ILE A 18 -0.71 6.62 -1.55
N ILE A 19 -0.27 7.82 -1.16
CA ILE A 19 -0.06 8.94 -2.11
C ILE A 19 1.02 8.59 -3.12
N LEU A 20 2.16 8.06 -2.66
CA LEU A 20 3.26 7.64 -3.53
C LEU A 20 2.84 6.56 -4.53
N PHE A 21 1.98 5.62 -4.11
CA PHE A 21 1.43 4.59 -4.97
C PHE A 21 0.59 5.18 -6.12
N ILE A 22 -0.31 6.12 -5.80
CA ILE A 22 -1.17 6.78 -6.80
C ILE A 22 -0.32 7.55 -7.82
N LEU A 23 0.68 8.30 -7.35
CA LEU A 23 1.60 9.04 -8.22
C LEU A 23 2.42 8.12 -9.14
N ASN A 24 2.84 6.95 -8.64
CA ASN A 24 3.60 5.98 -9.43
C ASN A 24 2.78 5.41 -10.59
N ILE A 25 1.52 5.02 -10.32
CA ILE A 25 0.59 4.53 -11.34
C ILE A 25 0.30 5.63 -12.37
N ALA A 26 -0.05 6.83 -11.90
CA ALA A 26 -0.38 7.95 -12.77
C ALA A 26 0.80 8.31 -13.69
N GLY A 27 2.02 8.31 -13.15
CA GLY A 27 3.23 8.54 -13.92
C GLY A 27 3.43 7.51 -15.04
N GLY A 28 3.23 6.22 -14.75
CA GLY A 28 3.37 5.16 -15.77
C GLY A 28 2.38 5.28 -16.93
N TYR A 29 1.12 5.61 -16.64
CA TYR A 29 0.07 5.69 -17.66
C TYR A 29 0.06 7.01 -18.44
N LEU A 30 0.48 8.13 -17.83
CA LEU A 30 0.42 9.45 -18.48
C LEU A 30 1.73 9.81 -19.20
N ILE A 31 2.88 9.49 -18.58
CA ILE A 31 4.18 9.97 -19.08
C ILE A 31 4.62 9.15 -20.29
N THR A 32 4.44 7.82 -20.24
CA THR A 32 4.90 6.91 -21.30
C THR A 32 4.29 7.22 -22.68
N PRO A 33 2.95 7.27 -22.86
CA PRO A 33 2.37 7.59 -24.17
C PRO A 33 2.64 9.03 -24.60
N TYR A 34 2.74 9.97 -23.65
CA TYR A 34 3.07 11.37 -23.94
C TYR A 34 4.48 11.50 -24.56
N LEU A 35 5.49 10.85 -23.96
CA LEU A 35 6.85 10.83 -24.49
C LEU A 35 6.92 10.13 -25.86
N THR A 36 6.22 9.00 -26.03
CA THR A 36 6.17 8.31 -27.33
C THR A 36 5.58 9.20 -28.43
N SER A 37 4.62 10.07 -28.11
CA SER A 37 4.00 10.98 -29.08
C SER A 37 4.94 12.13 -29.52
N ILE A 38 5.87 12.55 -28.66
CA ILE A 38 6.78 13.68 -28.93
C ILE A 38 8.04 13.24 -29.67
N PHE A 39 8.64 12.09 -29.30
CA PHE A 39 9.97 11.70 -29.79
C PHE A 39 9.94 10.74 -31.00
N GLY A 40 8.79 10.21 -31.40
CA GLY A 40 8.67 9.29 -32.53
C GLY A 40 9.26 7.88 -32.25
N VAL A 41 8.85 6.90 -33.05
CA VAL A 41 9.06 5.46 -32.76
C VAL A 41 10.51 4.99 -33.01
N GLU A 42 11.22 5.63 -33.95
CA GLU A 42 12.56 5.19 -34.39
C GLU A 42 13.67 5.58 -33.41
N GLU A 43 13.63 6.78 -32.84
CA GLU A 43 14.55 7.16 -31.74
C GLU A 43 14.24 6.36 -30.47
N TYR A 44 12.96 6.06 -30.22
CA TYR A 44 12.51 5.22 -29.11
C TYR A 44 13.15 3.82 -29.11
N GLY A 45 13.51 3.28 -30.28
CA GLY A 45 14.17 1.98 -30.42
C GLY A 45 15.56 1.93 -29.77
N GLN A 46 16.37 3.00 -29.86
CA GLN A 46 17.64 3.07 -29.14
C GLN A 46 17.46 3.42 -27.66
N TYR A 47 16.43 4.20 -27.31
CA TYR A 47 16.01 4.35 -25.92
C TYR A 47 15.52 3.02 -25.33
N SER A 48 14.99 2.09 -26.13
CA SER A 48 14.44 0.82 -25.62
C SER A 48 15.48 -0.05 -24.91
N MET A 49 16.74 -0.06 -25.37
CA MET A 49 17.83 -0.79 -24.68
C MET A 49 18.15 -0.14 -23.33
N THR A 50 18.29 1.18 -23.29
CA THR A 50 18.52 1.95 -22.06
C THR A 50 17.33 1.82 -21.09
N ILE A 51 16.10 1.81 -21.62
CA ILE A 51 14.86 1.58 -20.89
C ILE A 51 14.81 0.15 -20.35
N ASN A 52 15.29 -0.86 -21.09
CA ASN A 52 15.33 -2.25 -20.62
C ASN A 52 16.31 -2.43 -19.45
N VAL A 53 17.51 -1.86 -19.54
CA VAL A 53 18.46 -1.86 -18.41
C VAL A 53 17.89 -1.10 -17.22
N ALA A 54 17.33 0.09 -17.44
CA ALA A 54 16.64 0.86 -16.40
C ALA A 54 15.44 0.10 -15.81
N SER A 55 14.75 -0.70 -16.61
CA SER A 55 13.62 -1.54 -16.16
C SER A 55 14.07 -2.70 -15.28
N ILE A 56 15.19 -3.36 -15.61
CA ILE A 56 15.77 -4.40 -14.76
C ILE A 56 16.20 -3.82 -13.40
N VAL A 57 16.85 -2.64 -13.42
CA VAL A 57 17.23 -1.94 -12.18
C VAL A 57 16.00 -1.53 -11.39
N LYS A 58 14.97 -0.98 -12.04
CA LYS A 58 13.70 -0.61 -11.41
C LYS A 58 12.98 -1.81 -10.81
N LEU A 59 12.95 -2.95 -11.50
CA LEU A 59 12.37 -4.20 -10.99
C LEU A 59 13.13 -4.70 -9.77
N THR A 60 14.46 -4.72 -9.83
CA THR A 60 15.31 -5.16 -8.72
C THR A 60 15.13 -4.27 -7.49
N LEU A 61 15.15 -2.94 -7.67
CA LEU A 61 14.85 -1.99 -6.60
C LEU A 61 13.41 -2.14 -6.08
N GLY A 62 12.45 -2.42 -6.96
CA GLY A 62 11.06 -2.68 -6.61
C GLY A 62 10.91 -3.90 -5.70
N TYR A 63 11.61 -5.00 -5.99
CA TYR A 63 11.61 -6.18 -5.13
C TYR A 63 12.27 -5.92 -3.78
N LEU A 64 13.40 -5.20 -3.75
CA LEU A 64 14.04 -4.80 -2.49
C LEU A 64 13.10 -3.94 -1.64
N LEU A 65 12.40 -2.99 -2.26
CA LEU A 65 11.38 -2.18 -1.60
C LEU A 65 10.26 -3.05 -1.04
N ASN A 66 9.73 -4.00 -1.81
CA ASN A 66 8.68 -4.90 -1.36
C ASN A 66 9.11 -5.76 -0.17
N ILE A 67 10.37 -6.18 -0.09
CA ILE A 67 10.91 -6.90 1.07
C ILE A 67 10.91 -6.01 2.31
N VAL A 68 11.41 -4.77 2.19
CA VAL A 68 11.41 -3.80 3.29
C VAL A 68 9.99 -3.52 3.77
N LEU A 69 9.07 -3.31 2.82
CA LEU A 69 7.65 -3.11 3.10
C LEU A 69 7.03 -4.34 3.76
N ALA A 70 7.36 -5.55 3.32
CA ALA A 70 6.84 -6.78 3.91
C ALA A 70 7.31 -6.96 5.36
N ILE A 71 8.58 -6.66 5.66
CA ILE A 71 9.09 -6.65 7.04
C ILE A 71 8.35 -5.62 7.88
N TRP A 72 8.08 -4.44 7.33
CA TRP A 72 7.34 -3.39 8.02
C TRP A 72 5.88 -3.80 8.28
N THR A 73 5.18 -4.31 7.26
CA THR A 73 3.81 -4.82 7.37
C THR A 73 3.73 -5.97 8.37
N TYR A 74 4.71 -6.88 8.41
CA TYR A 74 4.78 -7.94 9.41
C TYR A 74 4.75 -7.36 10.82
N ARG A 75 5.60 -6.36 11.09
CA ARG A 75 5.68 -5.71 12.40
C ARG A 75 4.38 -5.00 12.74
N GLU A 76 3.77 -4.33 11.77
CA GLU A 76 2.54 -3.58 12.00
C GLU A 76 1.34 -4.50 12.23
N ALA A 77 1.18 -5.56 11.43
CA ALA A 77 0.15 -6.57 11.63
C ALA A 77 0.28 -7.26 13.00
N ASN A 78 1.52 -7.52 13.45
CA ASN A 78 1.77 -8.12 14.76
C ASN A 78 1.35 -7.18 15.91
N LYS A 79 1.55 -5.86 15.78
CA LYS A 79 1.06 -4.88 16.77
C LYS A 79 -0.47 -4.84 16.86
N GLN A 80 -1.15 -5.05 15.73
CA GLN A 80 -2.61 -4.99 15.63
C GLN A 80 -3.31 -6.33 15.93
N ASN A 81 -2.56 -7.35 16.39
CA ASN A 81 -3.05 -8.72 16.61
C ASN A 81 -3.71 -9.35 15.36
N GLU A 82 -3.26 -8.95 14.17
CA GLU A 82 -3.67 -9.53 12.89
C GLU A 82 -2.71 -10.65 12.47
N LYS A 83 -3.09 -11.49 11.50
CA LYS A 83 -2.25 -12.60 11.00
C LYS A 83 -1.04 -12.06 10.22
N PRO A 84 0.17 -11.95 10.82
CA PRO A 84 1.25 -11.16 10.22
C PRO A 84 1.85 -11.84 8.99
N ILE A 85 1.87 -13.18 8.98
CA ILE A 85 2.39 -13.99 7.87
C ILE A 85 1.58 -13.74 6.59
N ILE A 86 0.25 -13.69 6.67
CA ILE A 86 -0.63 -13.48 5.50
C ILE A 86 -0.34 -12.11 4.87
N TRP A 87 -0.32 -11.06 5.70
CA TRP A 87 -0.07 -9.70 5.23
C TRP A 87 1.35 -9.51 4.67
N THR A 88 2.32 -10.25 5.20
CA THR A 88 3.70 -10.24 4.69
C THR A 88 3.80 -10.89 3.31
N VAL A 89 3.18 -12.06 3.14
CA VAL A 89 3.12 -12.74 1.83
C VAL A 89 2.42 -11.85 0.81
N LEU A 90 1.26 -11.28 1.16
CA LEU A 90 0.57 -10.34 0.28
C LEU A 90 1.44 -9.13 -0.08
N THR A 91 2.19 -8.57 0.87
CA THR A 91 3.08 -7.43 0.61
C THR A 91 4.27 -7.80 -0.27
N LEU A 92 4.81 -9.01 -0.16
CA LEU A 92 5.89 -9.46 -1.05
C LEU A 92 5.42 -9.57 -2.51
N PHE A 93 4.24 -10.14 -2.74
CA PHE A 93 3.72 -10.37 -4.10
C PHE A 93 3.06 -9.15 -4.72
N PHE A 94 2.29 -8.38 -3.94
CA PHE A 94 1.50 -7.26 -4.43
C PHE A 94 2.05 -5.89 -4.04
N GLY A 95 3.13 -5.84 -3.24
CA GLY A 95 3.81 -4.61 -2.86
C GLY A 95 2.89 -3.63 -2.13
N LEU A 96 2.89 -2.38 -2.60
CA LEU A 96 2.08 -1.29 -2.05
C LEU A 96 0.58 -1.59 -2.05
N ILE A 97 0.06 -2.37 -3.01
CA ILE A 97 -1.38 -2.71 -3.07
C ILE A 97 -1.81 -3.44 -1.79
N ALA A 98 -1.02 -4.40 -1.33
CA ALA A 98 -1.32 -5.13 -0.10
C ALA A 98 -1.29 -4.23 1.14
N ILE A 99 -0.44 -3.21 1.16
CA ILE A 99 -0.38 -2.23 2.25
C ILE A 99 -1.64 -1.38 2.26
N VAL A 100 -2.10 -0.92 1.09
CA VAL A 100 -3.37 -0.19 0.98
C VAL A 100 -4.52 -1.05 1.50
N LEU A 101 -4.58 -2.32 1.09
CA LEU A 101 -5.59 -3.27 1.58
C LEU A 101 -5.49 -3.51 3.09
N PHE A 102 -4.28 -3.60 3.64
CA PHE A 102 -4.05 -3.74 5.08
C PHE A 102 -4.63 -2.56 5.86
N TYR A 103 -4.34 -1.33 5.42
CA TYR A 103 -4.87 -0.14 6.07
C TYR A 103 -6.37 0.03 5.88
N LEU A 104 -6.90 -0.31 4.71
CA LEU A 104 -8.34 -0.28 4.45
C LEU A 104 -9.07 -1.29 5.37
N PHE A 105 -8.50 -2.49 5.54
CA PHE A 105 -9.02 -3.50 6.44
C PHE A 105 -9.06 -3.02 7.90
N LEU A 106 -7.99 -2.39 8.38
CA LEU A 106 -7.94 -1.79 9.72
C LEU A 106 -9.01 -0.70 9.88
N LEU A 107 -9.16 0.18 8.90
CA LEU A 107 -10.14 1.27 8.94
C LEU A 107 -11.59 0.75 9.01
N ILE A 108 -11.92 -0.28 8.22
CA ILE A 108 -13.24 -0.93 8.27
C ILE A 108 -13.50 -1.54 9.65
N LYS A 109 -12.50 -2.18 10.25
CA LYS A 109 -12.59 -2.75 11.59
C LYS A 109 -12.88 -1.68 12.64
N GLU A 110 -12.21 -0.53 12.56
CA GLU A 110 -12.45 0.61 13.46
C GLU A 110 -13.86 1.18 13.34
N LEU A 111 -14.34 1.40 12.10
CA LEU A 111 -15.69 1.90 11.85
C LEU A 111 -16.76 0.98 12.43
N LYS A 112 -16.56 -0.34 12.33
CA LYS A 112 -17.48 -1.33 12.90
C LYS A 112 -17.54 -1.23 14.43
N ILE A 113 -16.39 -1.10 15.09
CA ILE A 113 -16.30 -0.95 16.55
C ILE A 113 -16.96 0.37 17.00
N LEU A 114 -16.76 1.46 16.26
CA LEU A 114 -17.37 2.76 16.57
C LEU A 114 -18.90 2.73 16.44
N ASN A 115 -19.44 2.13 15.38
CA ASN A 115 -20.89 1.99 15.21
C ASN A 115 -21.52 1.19 16.35
N GLN A 116 -20.91 0.07 16.75
CA GLN A 116 -21.41 -0.74 17.87
C GLN A 116 -21.43 0.05 19.19
N LYS A 117 -20.39 0.86 19.46
CA LYS A 117 -20.34 1.73 20.65
C LYS A 117 -21.40 2.83 20.65
N LEU A 118 -21.84 3.28 19.47
CA LEU A 118 -22.92 4.27 19.34
C LEU A 118 -24.28 3.62 19.62
N ASP A 119 -24.52 2.42 19.10
CA ASP A 119 -25.75 1.66 19.34
C ASP A 119 -25.92 1.33 20.85
N ASP A 120 -24.84 0.88 21.51
CA ASP A 120 -24.84 0.56 22.94
C ASP A 120 -25.13 1.78 23.84
N LYS A 121 -24.78 2.99 23.38
CA LYS A 121 -25.08 4.24 24.10
C LYS A 121 -26.52 4.70 23.90
N GLY A 122 -27.09 4.51 22.70
CA GLY A 122 -28.49 4.82 22.42
C GLY A 122 -29.47 3.99 23.26
N CYS A 123 -29.12 2.74 23.56
CA CYS A 123 -29.96 1.85 24.39
C CYS A 123 -29.96 2.18 25.89
N LYS A 124 -29.01 2.98 26.39
CA LYS A 124 -28.92 3.34 27.82
C LYS A 124 -29.54 4.69 28.17
N SER A 125 -30.08 5.42 27.18
CA SER A 125 -30.69 6.75 27.37
C SER A 125 -32.22 6.75 27.38
N THR A 126 -32.85 5.56 27.38
CA THR A 126 -34.30 5.35 27.58
C THR A 126 -34.54 4.56 28.84
#